data_AF-A0A016VIL2-F1
#
_entry.id   AF-A0A016VIL2-F1
#
_cell.length_a   1.000
_cell.length_b   1.000
_cell.length_c   1.000
_cell.angle_alpha   90.00
_cell.angle_beta   90.00
_cell.angle_gamma   90.00
#
_symmetry.space_group_name_H-M   'P 1'
#
loop_
_entity.id
_entity.type
_entity.pdbx_description
1 polymer ?
#
loop_
_entity_poly.entity_id
_entity_poly.type
_entity_poly.pdbx_seq_one_letter_code
_entity_poly.pdbx_strand_id
1 'polypeptide(L)'
;MVEHTDLVAPKSLFCAYDRGETTKYFRSASNRTHGATNKALGVTFITYGIIVEVLYVIDMFVMCKKKYRQLACYKIMIALGIYDMASISINSLLTGYFWIAGANYCTNPTLIFIAGSFVIGLWCGSCMNCFVLVINRLLDVWSKIHMKRVFGGYRAYLTLMIPLGYGMYFFLFTQPLFFNSDQAGWYFYTFTPNHSIEEFLSFPHIANNLLVVVTTCLLYVQYCRILLRVSKGSTWISFAQKSSFFQCTCICMINFACAMIFVYMEFFQPPACFVYLGHITWQLGNGFPAFVYILLNRTIQKEVLLLLRFRKPVKPPPTVLVTSSSANKRTVLIMASSAAKAFHW
;
A
#
# COMPACT_ATOMS: atom_id res chain seq x y z
N MET A 1 4.99 -35.71 -47.04
CA MET A 1 3.63 -35.15 -47.19
C MET A 1 2.77 -35.88 -46.18
N VAL A 2 2.45 -35.22 -45.07
CA VAL A 2 1.28 -35.36 -44.17
C VAL A 2 1.57 -34.34 -43.05
N GLU A 3 0.82 -33.24 -43.09
CA GLU A 3 0.74 -32.21 -42.06
C GLU A 3 0.11 -32.80 -40.78
N HIS A 4 0.60 -32.38 -39.61
CA HIS A 4 -0.24 -32.27 -38.43
C HIS A 4 -0.09 -30.87 -37.83
N THR A 5 -1.11 -30.07 -38.11
CA THR A 5 -1.45 -28.80 -37.50
C THR A 5 -1.96 -29.05 -36.08
N ASP A 6 -1.09 -28.90 -35.07
CA ASP A 6 -1.55 -28.80 -33.70
C ASP A 6 -1.73 -27.33 -33.29
N LEU A 7 -3.00 -27.01 -33.10
CA LEU A 7 -3.51 -25.75 -32.61
C LEU A 7 -2.81 -25.32 -31.32
N VAL A 8 -2.22 -24.13 -31.37
CA VAL A 8 -1.72 -23.38 -30.23
C VAL A 8 -2.87 -23.12 -29.26
N ALA A 9 -3.01 -23.98 -28.26
CA ALA A 9 -3.90 -23.74 -27.13
C ALA A 9 -3.40 -22.53 -26.32
N PRO A 10 -4.30 -21.63 -25.86
CA PRO A 10 -3.89 -20.44 -25.12
C PRO A 10 -3.23 -20.85 -23.78
N LYS A 11 -2.05 -20.27 -23.51
CA LYS A 11 -1.21 -20.48 -22.31
C LYS A 11 -1.93 -20.33 -20.95
N SER A 12 -3.16 -19.82 -20.92
CA SER A 12 -3.99 -19.71 -19.72
C SER A 12 -4.51 -21.06 -19.20
N LEU A 13 -4.54 -22.12 -20.02
CA LEU A 13 -4.99 -23.45 -19.57
C LEU A 13 -3.92 -24.21 -18.76
N PHE A 14 -2.63 -23.99 -19.04
CA PHE A 14 -1.52 -24.62 -18.31
C PHE A 14 -1.45 -24.17 -16.84
N CYS A 15 -1.74 -22.90 -16.54
CA CYS A 15 -1.80 -22.36 -15.16
C CYS A 15 -2.94 -22.94 -14.29
N ALA A 16 -3.96 -23.55 -14.89
CA ALA A 16 -5.04 -24.23 -14.15
C ALA A 16 -4.73 -25.71 -13.92
N TYR A 17 -4.07 -26.37 -14.88
CA TYR A 17 -3.68 -27.77 -14.79
C TYR A 17 -2.57 -28.00 -13.73
N ASP A 18 -1.57 -27.12 -13.70
CA ASP A 18 -0.43 -27.22 -12.76
C ASP A 18 -0.85 -26.98 -11.30
N ARG A 19 -1.76 -26.02 -11.04
CA ARG A 19 -2.32 -25.76 -9.69
C ARG A 19 -2.90 -27.02 -9.02
N GLY A 20 -3.42 -27.97 -9.80
CA GLY A 20 -3.96 -29.23 -9.31
C GLY A 20 -2.91 -30.31 -9.03
N GLU A 21 -1.84 -30.36 -9.83
CA GLU A 21 -0.76 -31.34 -9.67
C GLU A 21 0.21 -30.96 -8.55
N THR A 22 0.71 -29.71 -8.49
CA THR A 22 1.61 -29.27 -7.40
C THR A 22 0.98 -29.45 -6.01
N THR A 23 -0.32 -29.16 -5.90
CA THR A 23 -1.11 -29.29 -4.66
C THR A 23 -1.31 -30.74 -4.23
N LYS A 24 -1.49 -31.67 -5.19
CA LYS A 24 -1.63 -33.10 -4.93
C LYS A 24 -0.29 -33.74 -4.56
N TYR A 25 0.80 -33.37 -5.23
CA TYR A 25 2.14 -33.85 -4.91
C TYR A 25 2.59 -33.42 -3.51
N PHE A 26 2.32 -32.18 -3.09
CA PHE A 26 2.60 -31.71 -1.73
C PHE A 26 1.93 -32.53 -0.63
N ARG A 27 0.66 -32.91 -0.86
CA ARG A 27 -0.12 -33.69 0.09
C ARG A 27 0.38 -35.14 0.20
N SER A 28 1.02 -35.66 -0.85
CA SER A 28 1.48 -37.05 -0.92
C SER A 28 2.94 -37.23 -0.49
N ALA A 29 3.78 -36.20 -0.59
CA ALA A 29 5.23 -36.31 -0.39
C ALA A 29 5.74 -35.83 0.99
N SER A 30 4.94 -35.11 1.77
CA SER A 30 5.37 -34.53 3.04
C SER A 30 4.74 -35.24 4.24
N ASN A 31 5.58 -35.76 5.14
CA ASN A 31 5.17 -36.07 6.51
C ASN A 31 4.54 -34.81 7.11
N ARG A 32 3.32 -34.89 7.65
CA ARG A 32 2.56 -33.76 8.22
C ARG A 32 3.15 -33.29 9.55
N THR A 33 4.42 -32.94 9.56
CA THR A 33 5.15 -32.45 10.73
C THR A 33 5.12 -30.93 10.73
N HIS A 34 4.96 -30.35 11.92
CA HIS A 34 5.15 -28.92 12.13
C HIS A 34 6.62 -28.55 11.86
N GLY A 35 6.83 -27.36 11.30
CA GLY A 35 8.18 -26.82 11.08
C GLY A 35 8.68 -26.02 12.29
N ALA A 36 9.75 -25.26 12.08
CA ALA A 36 10.43 -24.48 13.11
C ALA A 36 9.50 -23.45 13.78
N THR A 37 9.49 -23.44 15.11
CA THR A 37 8.69 -22.48 15.90
C THR A 37 9.59 -21.42 16.53
N ASN A 38 9.19 -20.15 16.44
CA ASN A 38 9.84 -19.09 17.19
C ASN A 38 8.78 -18.16 17.83
N LYS A 39 8.50 -18.43 19.10
CA LYS A 39 7.47 -17.70 19.86
C LYS A 39 7.82 -16.22 20.04
N ALA A 40 9.10 -15.89 20.23
CA ALA A 40 9.52 -14.50 20.43
C ALA A 40 9.28 -13.65 19.17
N LEU A 41 9.68 -14.17 18.00
CA LEU A 41 9.43 -13.50 16.72
C LEU A 41 7.94 -13.40 16.41
N GLY A 42 7.18 -14.48 16.60
CA GLY A 42 5.74 -14.48 16.35
C GLY A 42 4.99 -13.48 17.22
N VAL A 43 5.30 -13.39 18.53
CA VAL A 43 4.71 -12.40 19.44
C VAL A 43 5.10 -10.97 19.05
N THR A 44 6.36 -10.75 18.64
CA THR A 44 6.83 -9.43 18.18
C THR A 44 6.06 -8.98 16.95
N PHE A 45 5.86 -9.87 15.98
CA PHE A 45 5.11 -9.59 14.76
C PHE A 45 3.65 -9.27 15.09
N ILE A 46 2.98 -10.12 15.88
CA ILE A 46 1.59 -9.86 16.28
C ILE A 46 1.45 -8.52 17.01
N THR A 47 2.38 -8.21 17.93
CA THR A 47 2.36 -6.95 18.68
C THR A 47 2.51 -5.74 17.75
N TYR A 48 3.46 -5.79 16.82
CA TYR A 48 3.64 -4.75 15.80
C TYR A 48 2.38 -4.58 14.95
N GLY A 49 1.81 -5.67 14.42
CA GLY A 49 0.62 -5.64 13.60
C GLY A 49 -0.59 -5.02 14.31
N ILE A 50 -0.81 -5.37 15.59
CA ILE A 50 -1.91 -4.81 16.41
C ILE A 50 -1.72 -3.29 16.56
N ILE A 51 -0.51 -2.83 16.90
CA ILE A 51 -0.23 -1.41 17.07
C ILE A 51 -0.49 -0.66 15.77
N VAL A 52 0.03 -1.15 14.66
CA VAL A 52 -0.11 -0.52 13.34
C VAL A 52 -1.56 -0.50 12.87
N GLU A 53 -2.31 -1.59 13.04
CA GLU A 53 -3.74 -1.65 12.71
C GLU A 53 -4.54 -0.61 13.50
N VAL A 54 -4.32 -0.51 14.82
CA VAL A 54 -5.01 0.49 15.65
C VAL A 54 -4.74 1.91 15.15
N LEU A 55 -3.49 2.22 14.80
CA LEU A 55 -3.13 3.53 14.24
C LEU A 55 -3.83 3.78 12.90
N TYR A 56 -3.82 2.80 11.99
CA TYR A 56 -4.50 2.90 10.70
C TYR A 56 -6.01 3.09 10.86
N VAL A 57 -6.66 2.38 11.79
CA VAL A 57 -8.10 2.53 12.05
C VAL A 57 -8.43 3.97 12.49
N ILE A 58 -7.60 4.56 13.37
CA ILE A 58 -7.76 5.94 13.81
C ILE A 58 -7.63 6.91 12.61
N ASP A 59 -6.60 6.71 11.78
CA ASP A 59 -6.38 7.53 10.59
C ASP A 59 -7.52 7.41 9.59
N MET A 60 -8.00 6.19 9.33
CA MET A 60 -9.11 5.92 8.44
C MET A 60 -10.39 6.62 8.89
N PHE A 61 -10.68 6.58 10.20
CA PHE A 61 -11.84 7.27 10.74
C PHE A 61 -11.81 8.77 10.46
N VAL A 62 -10.63 9.40 10.61
CA VAL A 62 -10.44 10.82 10.31
C VAL A 62 -10.55 11.09 8.82
N MET A 63 -9.84 10.32 7.98
CA MET A 63 -9.83 10.49 6.53
C MET A 63 -11.22 10.28 5.91
N CYS A 64 -12.05 9.41 6.50
CA CYS A 64 -13.41 9.13 6.05
C CYS A 64 -14.42 10.25 6.38
N LYS A 65 -14.05 11.32 7.10
CA LYS A 65 -14.96 12.45 7.32
C LYS A 65 -15.32 13.11 5.97
N LYS A 66 -16.59 13.49 5.80
CA LYS A 66 -17.14 14.05 4.53
C LYS A 66 -16.34 15.26 4.02
N LYS A 67 -15.76 16.05 4.93
CA LYS A 67 -14.90 17.21 4.62
C LYS A 67 -13.64 16.83 3.85
N TYR A 68 -13.00 15.71 4.18
CA TYR A 68 -11.71 15.31 3.58
C TYR A 68 -11.87 14.42 2.35
N ARG A 69 -12.87 13.54 2.34
CA ARG A 69 -13.17 12.65 1.19
C ARG A 69 -13.46 13.37 -0.13
N GLN A 70 -13.74 14.67 -0.10
CA GLN A 70 -13.93 15.46 -1.32
C GLN A 70 -12.61 15.69 -2.09
N LEU A 71 -11.47 15.63 -1.39
CA LEU A 71 -10.15 15.83 -1.97
C LEU A 71 -9.64 14.52 -2.59
N ALA A 72 -9.17 14.59 -3.84
CA ALA A 72 -8.61 13.45 -4.58
C ALA A 72 -7.53 12.68 -3.81
N CYS A 73 -6.59 13.43 -3.23
CA CYS A 73 -5.50 12.88 -2.44
C CYS A 73 -5.97 11.98 -1.29
N TYR A 74 -7.00 12.40 -0.54
CA TYR A 74 -7.52 11.60 0.57
C TYR A 74 -8.23 10.34 0.07
N LYS A 75 -8.86 10.37 -1.11
CA LYS A 75 -9.43 9.16 -1.72
C LYS A 75 -8.35 8.12 -2.02
N ILE A 76 -7.22 8.55 -2.56
CA ILE A 76 -6.08 7.67 -2.86
C ILE A 76 -5.47 7.14 -1.56
N MET A 77 -5.28 7.99 -0.55
CA MET A 77 -4.74 7.58 0.75
C MET A 77 -5.66 6.58 1.47
N ILE A 78 -6.98 6.75 1.39
CA ILE A 78 -7.94 5.78 1.94
C ILE A 78 -7.84 4.44 1.19
N ALA A 79 -7.79 4.45 -0.14
CA ALA A 79 -7.65 3.23 -0.91
C ALA A 79 -6.34 2.49 -0.58
N LEU A 80 -5.22 3.22 -0.56
CA LEU A 80 -3.91 2.66 -0.19
C LEU A 80 -3.93 2.09 1.23
N GLY A 81 -4.48 2.80 2.20
CA GLY A 81 -4.50 2.29 3.57
C GLY A 81 -5.40 1.06 3.77
N ILE A 82 -6.44 0.84 2.93
CA ILE A 82 -7.20 -0.42 2.95
C ILE A 82 -6.30 -1.59 2.51
N TYR A 83 -5.47 -1.39 1.49
CA TYR A 83 -4.47 -2.36 1.06
C TYR A 83 -3.43 -2.61 2.16
N ASP A 84 -2.93 -1.53 2.78
CA ASP A 84 -1.93 -1.63 3.84
C ASP A 84 -2.46 -2.40 5.05
N MET A 85 -3.67 -2.10 5.54
CA MET A 85 -4.32 -2.83 6.64
C MET A 85 -4.49 -4.31 6.31
N ALA A 86 -5.07 -4.63 5.14
CA ALA A 86 -5.22 -6.02 4.72
C ALA A 86 -3.87 -6.75 4.60
N SER A 87 -2.82 -6.05 4.15
CA SER A 87 -1.46 -6.57 4.05
C SER A 87 -0.86 -6.81 5.45
N ILE A 88 -1.02 -5.88 6.40
CA ILE A 88 -0.55 -6.01 7.79
C ILE A 88 -1.23 -7.18 8.51
N SER A 89 -2.52 -7.37 8.27
CA SER A 89 -3.26 -8.52 8.79
C SER A 89 -2.63 -9.86 8.38
N ILE A 90 -2.03 -9.95 7.19
CA ILE A 90 -1.38 -11.17 6.70
C ILE A 90 0.11 -11.22 7.04
N ASN A 91 0.86 -10.18 6.70
CA ASN A 91 2.32 -10.12 6.82
C ASN A 91 2.81 -10.03 8.28
N SER A 92 1.92 -9.67 9.20
CA SER A 92 2.22 -9.45 10.60
C SER A 92 1.41 -10.37 11.50
N LEU A 93 0.07 -10.25 11.53
CA LEU A 93 -0.77 -11.03 12.44
C LEU A 93 -0.78 -12.52 12.06
N LEU A 94 -1.16 -12.84 10.81
CA LEU A 94 -1.23 -14.22 10.35
C LEU A 94 0.14 -14.88 10.26
N THR A 95 1.14 -14.15 9.73
CA THR A 95 2.54 -14.63 9.67
C THR A 95 3.09 -14.90 11.07
N GLY A 96 2.81 -14.03 12.05
CA GLY A 96 3.21 -14.25 13.44
C GLY A 96 2.54 -15.48 14.06
N TYR A 97 1.25 -15.71 13.77
CA TYR A 97 0.55 -16.92 14.17
C TYR A 97 1.18 -18.18 13.55
N PHE A 98 1.46 -18.17 12.24
CA PHE A 98 2.11 -19.30 11.57
C PHE A 98 3.46 -19.64 12.18
N TRP A 99 4.22 -18.63 12.62
CA TRP A 99 5.51 -18.86 13.26
C TRP A 99 5.41 -19.46 14.66
N ILE A 100 4.38 -19.11 15.42
CA ILE A 100 4.10 -19.71 16.74
C ILE A 100 3.66 -21.17 16.56
N ALA A 101 2.84 -21.43 15.55
CA ALA A 101 2.29 -22.74 15.26
C ALA A 101 3.25 -23.68 14.49
N GLY A 102 4.36 -23.16 13.94
CA GLY A 102 5.23 -23.93 13.04
C GLY A 102 4.48 -24.39 11.79
N ALA A 103 3.65 -23.50 11.25
CA ALA A 103 2.75 -23.82 10.15
C ALA A 103 3.48 -23.83 8.81
N ASN A 104 3.31 -24.93 8.09
CA ASN A 104 3.75 -25.13 6.71
C ASN A 104 2.54 -25.47 5.83
N TYR A 105 2.70 -25.36 4.51
CA TYR A 105 1.64 -25.71 3.54
C TYR A 105 1.02 -27.09 3.82
N CYS A 106 1.82 -28.07 4.24
CA CYS A 106 1.37 -29.43 4.55
C CYS A 106 0.47 -29.52 5.79
N THR A 107 0.63 -28.59 6.74
CA THR A 107 -0.15 -28.55 7.99
C THR A 107 -1.47 -27.79 7.80
N ASN A 108 -1.44 -26.68 7.05
CA ASN A 108 -2.58 -25.76 6.88
C ASN A 108 -2.72 -25.30 5.41
N PRO A 109 -2.99 -26.23 4.46
CA PRO A 109 -2.88 -25.95 3.02
C PRO A 109 -3.88 -24.90 2.54
N THR A 110 -5.15 -25.01 2.97
CA THR A 110 -6.22 -24.08 2.54
C THR A 110 -5.94 -22.65 3.00
N LEU A 111 -5.54 -22.49 4.27
CA LEU A 111 -5.29 -21.18 4.85
C LEU A 111 -4.05 -20.52 4.24
N ILE A 112 -2.95 -21.27 4.07
CA ILE A 112 -1.72 -20.76 3.47
C ILE A 112 -1.92 -20.44 1.98
N PHE A 113 -2.65 -21.27 1.23
CA PHE A 113 -2.94 -20.99 -0.18
C PHE A 113 -3.73 -19.69 -0.35
N ILE A 114 -4.84 -19.54 0.39
CA ILE A 114 -5.69 -18.34 0.29
C ILE A 114 -4.91 -17.10 0.75
N ALA A 115 -4.20 -17.19 1.88
CA ALA A 115 -3.39 -16.09 2.38
C ALA A 115 -2.30 -15.71 1.36
N GLY A 116 -1.63 -16.69 0.75
CA GLY A 116 -0.65 -16.50 -0.31
C GLY A 116 -1.16 -15.75 -1.54
N SER A 117 -2.38 -16.07 -1.99
CA SER A 117 -3.04 -15.32 -3.07
C SER A 117 -3.29 -13.87 -2.66
N PHE A 118 -3.73 -13.63 -1.43
CA PHE A 118 -3.91 -12.27 -0.92
C PHE A 118 -2.57 -11.52 -0.80
N VAL A 119 -1.50 -12.17 -0.35
CA VAL A 119 -0.16 -11.56 -0.26
C VAL A 119 0.24 -10.96 -1.61
N ILE A 120 0.19 -11.75 -2.68
CA ILE A 120 0.62 -11.27 -4.00
C ILE A 120 -0.32 -10.19 -4.56
N GLY A 121 -1.64 -10.38 -4.41
CA GLY A 121 -2.64 -9.40 -4.88
C GLY A 121 -2.56 -8.06 -4.15
N LEU A 122 -2.37 -8.09 -2.83
CA LEU A 122 -2.26 -6.89 -2.00
C LEU A 122 -0.92 -6.19 -2.21
N TRP A 123 0.19 -6.92 -2.36
CA TRP A 123 1.50 -6.34 -2.66
C TRP A 123 1.45 -5.57 -3.99
N CYS A 124 1.11 -6.25 -5.08
CA CYS A 124 1.06 -5.64 -6.41
C CYS A 124 0.02 -4.51 -6.50
N GLY A 125 -1.14 -4.68 -5.86
CA GLY A 125 -2.17 -3.64 -5.77
C GLY A 125 -1.70 -2.42 -4.96
N SER A 126 -0.97 -2.61 -3.86
CA SER A 126 -0.39 -1.51 -3.07
C SER A 126 0.66 -0.75 -3.89
N CYS A 127 1.57 -1.46 -4.59
CA CYS A 127 2.54 -0.82 -5.50
C CYS A 127 1.86 0.08 -6.54
N MET A 128 0.77 -0.40 -7.16
CA MET A 128 0.03 0.39 -8.14
C MET A 128 -0.67 1.61 -7.50
N ASN A 129 -1.19 1.48 -6.28
CA ASN A 129 -1.71 2.62 -5.52
C ASN A 129 -0.61 3.64 -5.19
N CYS A 130 0.61 3.20 -4.86
CA CYS A 130 1.75 4.09 -4.67
C CYS A 130 2.07 4.88 -5.94
N PHE A 131 2.01 4.27 -7.12
CA PHE A 131 2.19 4.99 -8.39
C PHE A 131 1.11 6.04 -8.64
N VAL A 132 -0.15 5.70 -8.39
CA VAL A 132 -1.26 6.65 -8.48
C VAL A 132 -1.05 7.83 -7.52
N LEU A 133 -0.62 7.56 -6.29
CA LEU A 133 -0.30 8.57 -5.29
C LEU A 133 0.83 9.49 -5.75
N VAL A 134 1.89 8.92 -6.32
CA VAL A 134 3.03 9.63 -6.88
C VAL A 134 2.61 10.56 -8.02
N ILE A 135 1.83 10.06 -8.98
CA ILE A 135 1.31 10.86 -10.08
C ILE A 135 0.46 12.01 -9.52
N ASN A 136 -0.38 11.75 -8.52
CA ASN A 136 -1.17 12.78 -7.86
C ASN A 136 -0.27 13.88 -7.23
N ARG A 137 0.87 13.52 -6.60
CA ARG A 137 1.81 14.53 -6.05
C ARG A 137 2.52 15.32 -7.14
N LEU A 138 2.95 14.66 -8.21
CA LEU A 138 3.61 15.32 -9.33
C LEU A 138 2.67 16.30 -10.03
N LEU A 139 1.41 15.90 -10.27
CA LEU A 139 0.41 16.77 -10.89
C LEU A 139 0.03 17.97 -10.01
N ASP A 140 0.01 17.80 -8.68
CA ASP A 140 -0.29 18.90 -7.75
C ASP A 140 0.75 20.04 -7.82
N VAL A 141 2.03 19.70 -8.08
CA VAL A 141 3.12 20.69 -8.27
C VAL A 141 3.21 21.18 -9.70
N TRP A 142 2.98 20.31 -10.69
CA TRP A 142 3.19 20.65 -12.09
C TRP A 142 2.02 21.42 -12.71
N SER A 143 0.78 20.95 -12.54
CA SER A 143 -0.39 21.56 -13.17
C SER A 143 -1.69 21.17 -12.51
N LYS A 144 -2.35 22.15 -11.86
CA LYS A 144 -3.68 21.97 -11.25
C LYS A 144 -4.77 21.60 -12.27
N ILE A 145 -4.62 22.02 -13.53
CA ILE A 145 -5.56 21.69 -14.61
C ILE A 145 -5.55 20.18 -14.89
N HIS A 146 -4.35 19.61 -15.07
CA HIS A 146 -4.19 18.17 -15.30
C HIS A 146 -4.60 17.35 -14.07
N MET A 147 -4.28 17.83 -12.87
CA MET A 147 -4.73 17.19 -11.62
C MET A 147 -6.26 17.10 -11.56
N LYS A 148 -6.98 18.19 -11.86
CA LYS A 148 -8.46 18.18 -11.91
C LYS A 148 -9.00 17.33 -13.06
N ARG A 149 -8.29 17.21 -14.17
CA ARG A 149 -8.71 16.38 -15.31
C ARG A 149 -8.69 14.90 -14.99
N VAL A 150 -7.61 14.44 -14.34
CA VAL A 150 -7.38 13.01 -13.98
C VAL A 150 -8.13 12.65 -12.71
N PHE A 151 -7.98 13.44 -11.65
CA PHE A 151 -8.48 13.12 -10.31
C PHE A 151 -9.72 13.93 -9.87
N GLY A 152 -10.36 14.68 -10.78
CA GLY A 152 -11.52 15.50 -10.45
C GLY A 152 -12.78 14.68 -10.17
N GLY A 153 -13.41 14.93 -9.02
CA GLY A 153 -14.74 14.37 -8.70
C GLY A 153 -14.75 12.85 -8.69
N TYR A 154 -15.61 12.24 -9.53
CA TYR A 154 -15.75 10.79 -9.63
C TYR A 154 -14.57 10.12 -10.35
N ARG A 155 -13.80 10.86 -11.16
CA ARG A 155 -12.70 10.31 -11.96
C ARG A 155 -11.58 9.73 -11.11
N ALA A 156 -11.36 10.28 -9.92
CA ALA A 156 -10.44 9.68 -8.95
C ALA A 156 -10.83 8.23 -8.59
N TYR A 157 -12.12 7.91 -8.47
CA TYR A 157 -12.55 6.54 -8.20
C TYR A 157 -12.30 5.63 -9.41
N LEU A 158 -12.51 6.13 -10.63
CA LEU A 158 -12.17 5.39 -11.84
C LEU A 158 -10.66 5.10 -11.93
N THR A 159 -9.81 6.06 -11.56
CA THR A 159 -8.36 5.83 -11.48
C THR A 159 -8.01 4.76 -10.44
N LEU A 160 -8.74 4.70 -9.31
CA LEU A 160 -8.53 3.68 -8.27
C LEU A 160 -9.02 2.28 -8.67
N MET A 161 -9.86 2.17 -9.71
CA MET A 161 -10.19 0.86 -10.29
C MET A 161 -8.97 0.20 -10.97
N ILE A 162 -7.96 0.98 -11.38
CA ILE A 162 -6.75 0.44 -12.01
C ILE A 162 -5.92 -0.37 -11.01
N PRO A 163 -5.50 0.16 -9.83
CA PRO A 163 -4.88 -0.65 -8.79
C PRO A 163 -5.74 -1.84 -8.34
N LEU A 164 -7.06 -1.66 -8.25
CA LEU A 164 -7.97 -2.73 -7.86
C LEU A 164 -7.94 -3.88 -8.87
N GLY A 165 -8.12 -3.58 -10.15
CA GLY A 165 -8.05 -4.58 -11.22
C GLY A 165 -6.68 -5.25 -11.31
N TYR A 166 -5.60 -4.50 -11.12
CA TYR A 166 -4.24 -5.03 -11.11
C TYR A 166 -4.04 -6.01 -9.94
N GLY A 167 -4.41 -5.64 -8.71
CA GLY A 167 -4.32 -6.54 -7.56
C GLY A 167 -5.20 -7.79 -7.71
N MET A 168 -6.42 -7.63 -8.26
CA MET A 168 -7.33 -8.76 -8.53
C MET A 168 -6.76 -9.71 -9.59
N TYR A 169 -6.05 -9.19 -10.59
CA TYR A 169 -5.36 -10.03 -11.57
C TYR A 169 -4.33 -10.94 -10.89
N PHE A 170 -3.50 -10.38 -10.02
CA PHE A 170 -2.51 -11.17 -9.27
C PHE A 170 -3.19 -12.17 -8.33
N PHE A 171 -4.22 -11.75 -7.62
CA PHE A 171 -4.96 -12.62 -6.70
C PHE A 171 -5.54 -13.88 -7.37
N LEU A 172 -6.13 -13.73 -8.58
CA LEU A 172 -6.85 -14.83 -9.25
C LEU A 172 -5.99 -15.64 -10.24
N PHE A 173 -5.11 -14.95 -10.97
CA PHE A 173 -4.45 -15.51 -12.15
C PHE A 173 -2.95 -15.75 -12.00
N THR A 174 -2.34 -15.34 -10.89
CA THR A 174 -0.92 -15.61 -10.63
C THR A 174 -0.73 -16.65 -9.53
N GLN A 175 0.48 -17.22 -9.48
CA GLN A 175 0.82 -18.19 -8.44
C GLN A 175 0.85 -17.53 -7.05
N PRO A 176 0.26 -18.17 -6.02
CA PRO A 176 0.32 -17.67 -4.66
C PRO A 176 1.70 -17.90 -4.04
N LEU A 177 2.03 -17.13 -2.99
CA LEU A 177 3.18 -17.44 -2.15
C LEU A 177 2.81 -18.45 -1.07
N PHE A 178 3.73 -19.35 -0.75
CA PHE A 178 3.56 -20.30 0.34
C PHE A 178 4.45 -19.93 1.51
N PHE A 179 3.85 -19.86 2.70
CA PHE A 179 4.59 -19.67 3.93
C PHE A 179 5.27 -20.97 4.34
N ASN A 180 6.55 -20.87 4.67
CA ASN A 180 7.34 -21.97 5.22
C ASN A 180 7.99 -21.51 6.53
N SER A 181 7.61 -22.14 7.64
CA SER A 181 8.10 -21.80 8.98
C SER A 181 9.57 -22.17 9.19
N ASP A 182 10.07 -23.22 8.51
CA ASP A 182 11.48 -23.62 8.56
C ASP A 182 12.38 -22.59 7.89
N GLN A 183 11.88 -21.98 6.82
CA GLN A 183 12.57 -20.95 6.04
C GLN A 183 12.13 -19.53 6.42
N ALA A 184 11.39 -19.37 7.52
CA ALA A 184 11.07 -18.07 8.12
C ALA A 184 10.34 -17.08 7.20
N GLY A 185 9.65 -17.53 6.15
CA GLY A 185 9.07 -16.60 5.18
C GLY A 185 8.16 -17.15 4.09
N TRP A 186 7.76 -16.24 3.20
CA TRP A 186 6.87 -16.49 2.07
C TRP A 186 7.67 -16.64 0.78
N TYR A 187 7.45 -17.73 0.06
CA TYR A 187 8.19 -18.08 -1.15
C TYR A 187 7.26 -18.55 -2.26
N PHE A 188 7.66 -18.33 -3.52
CA PHE A 188 7.09 -19.08 -4.65
C PHE A 188 7.67 -20.49 -4.70
N TYR A 189 8.98 -20.60 -4.43
CA TYR A 189 9.64 -21.89 -4.34
C TYR A 189 9.11 -22.69 -3.16
N THR A 190 8.73 -23.93 -3.46
CA THR A 190 8.06 -24.78 -2.50
C THR A 190 9.01 -25.67 -1.69
N PHE A 191 10.31 -25.70 -2.03
CA PHE A 191 11.30 -26.60 -1.41
C PHE A 191 10.99 -28.09 -1.62
N THR A 192 10.32 -28.43 -2.71
CA THR A 192 10.01 -29.81 -3.08
C THR A 192 11.30 -30.55 -3.51
N PRO A 193 11.54 -31.79 -3.05
CA PRO A 193 12.67 -32.58 -3.51
C PRO A 193 12.67 -32.72 -5.04
N ASN A 194 13.87 -32.70 -5.64
CA ASN A 194 14.09 -32.84 -7.09
C ASN A 194 13.50 -31.74 -7.99
N HIS A 195 13.04 -30.62 -7.43
CA HIS A 195 12.59 -29.47 -8.21
C HIS A 195 13.53 -28.28 -7.98
N SER A 196 13.79 -27.51 -9.02
CA SER A 196 14.66 -26.34 -8.96
C SER A 196 13.86 -25.06 -8.67
N ILE A 197 14.55 -24.00 -8.20
CA ILE A 197 13.92 -22.70 -7.95
C ILE A 197 13.37 -22.06 -9.24
N GLU A 198 13.99 -22.35 -10.38
CA GLU A 198 13.66 -21.79 -11.70
C GLU A 198 12.25 -22.18 -12.17
N GLU A 199 11.75 -23.33 -11.73
CA GLU A 199 10.41 -23.83 -12.04
C GLU A 199 9.30 -23.03 -11.36
N PHE A 200 9.62 -22.27 -10.31
CA PHE A 200 8.65 -21.51 -9.51
C PHE A 200 8.76 -20.00 -9.71
N LEU A 201 9.47 -19.53 -10.75
CA LEU A 201 9.61 -18.10 -11.03
C LEU A 201 8.27 -17.47 -11.46
N SER A 202 7.94 -16.33 -10.85
CA SER A 202 6.74 -15.54 -11.14
C SER A 202 7.09 -14.33 -11.99
N PHE A 203 7.14 -14.52 -13.32
CA PHE A 203 7.41 -13.41 -14.24
C PHE A 203 6.55 -12.15 -14.02
N PRO A 204 5.23 -12.25 -13.73
CA PRO A 204 4.42 -11.07 -13.41
C PRO A 204 4.90 -10.32 -12.16
N HIS A 205 5.33 -11.06 -11.12
CA HIS A 205 5.84 -10.45 -9.88
C HIS A 205 7.20 -9.79 -10.09
N ILE A 206 8.10 -10.45 -10.82
CA ILE A 206 9.40 -9.89 -11.22
C ILE A 206 9.20 -8.58 -11.99
N ALA A 207 8.27 -8.58 -12.97
CA ALA A 207 7.95 -7.39 -13.75
C ALA A 207 7.38 -6.25 -12.87
N ASN A 208 6.49 -6.56 -11.92
CA ASN A 208 5.98 -5.57 -10.95
C ASN A 208 7.13 -4.96 -10.13
N ASN A 209 8.00 -5.79 -9.57
CA ASN A 209 9.11 -5.31 -8.74
C ASN A 209 10.11 -4.48 -9.54
N LEU A 210 10.40 -4.86 -10.80
CA LEU A 210 11.21 -4.03 -11.69
C LEU A 210 10.55 -2.67 -11.99
N LEU A 211 9.24 -2.65 -12.20
CA LEU A 211 8.47 -1.41 -12.38
C LEU A 211 8.55 -0.49 -11.14
N VAL A 212 8.49 -1.07 -9.94
CA VAL A 212 8.69 -0.34 -8.67
C VAL A 212 10.08 0.28 -8.60
N VAL A 213 11.11 -0.48 -8.98
CA VAL A 213 12.49 0.02 -9.02
C VAL A 213 12.63 1.19 -9.99
N VAL A 214 12.21 1.04 -11.24
CA VAL A 214 12.30 2.08 -12.26
C VAL A 214 11.54 3.34 -11.82
N THR A 215 10.33 3.18 -11.29
CA THR A 215 9.50 4.31 -10.85
C THR A 215 10.13 5.05 -9.67
N THR A 216 10.74 4.33 -8.72
CA THR A 216 11.43 4.93 -7.56
C THR A 216 12.63 5.76 -8.01
N CYS A 217 13.41 5.26 -8.97
CA CYS A 217 14.53 6.02 -9.56
C CYS A 217 14.03 7.32 -10.22
N LEU A 218 12.97 7.24 -11.03
CA LEU A 218 12.38 8.43 -11.67
C LEU A 218 11.87 9.45 -10.65
N LEU A 219 11.25 8.97 -9.57
CA LEU A 219 10.76 9.81 -8.48
C LEU A 219 11.86 10.60 -7.80
N TYR A 220 12.99 9.95 -7.53
CA TYR A 220 14.14 10.59 -6.91
C TYR A 220 14.68 11.72 -7.79
N VAL A 221 14.81 11.47 -9.10
CA VAL A 221 15.19 12.50 -10.08
C VAL A 221 14.23 13.68 -10.04
N GLN A 222 12.91 13.43 -10.01
CA GLN A 222 11.93 14.51 -9.94
C GLN A 222 11.99 15.29 -8.63
N TYR A 223 12.18 14.61 -7.50
CA TYR A 223 12.34 15.26 -6.20
C TYR A 223 13.55 16.20 -6.18
N CYS A 224 14.70 15.76 -6.70
CA CYS A 224 15.89 16.60 -6.88
C CYS A 224 15.60 17.81 -7.76
N ARG A 225 14.88 17.64 -8.88
CA ARG A 225 14.49 18.77 -9.76
C ARG A 225 13.60 19.78 -9.05
N ILE A 226 12.66 19.32 -8.22
CA ILE A 226 11.78 20.18 -7.43
C ILE A 226 12.59 20.98 -6.40
N LEU A 227 13.48 20.32 -5.65
CA LEU A 227 14.35 20.99 -4.68
C LEU A 227 15.23 22.06 -5.33
N LEU A 228 15.81 21.77 -6.50
CA LEU A 228 16.60 22.74 -7.26
C LEU A 228 15.78 23.96 -7.70
N ARG A 229 14.53 23.77 -8.12
CA ARG A 229 13.63 24.89 -8.48
C ARG A 229 13.29 25.76 -7.27
N VAL A 230 13.02 25.13 -6.12
CA VAL A 230 12.76 25.86 -4.86
C VAL A 230 13.99 26.64 -4.42
N SER A 231 15.18 26.04 -4.47
CA SER A 231 16.44 26.69 -4.09
C SER A 231 16.78 27.87 -5.00
N LYS A 232 16.41 27.83 -6.29
CA LYS A 232 16.60 28.93 -7.24
C LYS A 232 15.54 30.03 -7.13
N GLY A 233 14.64 29.97 -6.15
CA GLY A 233 13.60 30.96 -5.91
C GLY A 233 12.49 30.99 -6.97
N SER A 234 12.46 30.04 -7.91
CA SER A 234 11.55 30.10 -9.06
C SER A 234 10.15 29.56 -8.80
N THR A 235 9.92 28.87 -7.67
CA THR A 235 8.60 28.34 -7.30
C THR A 235 8.46 28.19 -5.79
N TRP A 236 7.41 28.78 -5.22
CA TRP A 236 7.07 28.60 -3.80
C TRP A 236 6.24 27.33 -3.60
N ILE A 237 6.72 26.41 -2.75
CA ILE A 237 6.04 25.16 -2.43
C ILE A 237 5.55 25.19 -0.98
N SER A 238 4.29 24.83 -0.77
CA SER A 238 3.69 24.79 0.57
C SER A 238 4.33 23.71 1.45
N PHE A 239 4.30 23.88 2.77
CA PHE A 239 4.76 22.87 3.72
C PHE A 239 4.04 21.53 3.53
N ALA A 240 2.73 21.57 3.27
CA ALA A 240 1.92 20.37 3.03
C ALA A 240 2.37 19.58 1.79
N GLN A 241 2.76 20.28 0.72
CA GLN A 241 3.35 19.65 -0.46
C GLN A 241 4.70 19.01 -0.13
N LYS A 242 5.61 19.75 0.52
CA LYS A 242 6.93 19.20 0.92
C LYS A 242 6.79 17.94 1.79
N SER A 243 5.92 17.98 2.80
CA SER A 243 5.62 16.85 3.67
C SER A 243 5.04 15.65 2.90
N SER A 244 4.11 15.90 1.97
CA SER A 244 3.52 14.85 1.14
C SER A 244 4.53 14.20 0.18
N PHE A 245 5.48 14.98 -0.35
CA PHE A 245 6.56 14.45 -1.19
C PHE A 245 7.54 13.61 -0.38
N PHE A 246 7.96 14.11 0.78
CA PHE A 246 8.83 13.37 1.70
C PHE A 246 8.23 12.01 2.06
N GLN A 247 6.93 12.00 2.39
CA GLN A 247 6.19 10.78 2.64
C GLN A 247 6.29 9.79 1.47
N CYS A 248 5.93 10.23 0.25
CA CYS A 248 5.98 9.36 -0.92
C CYS A 248 7.39 8.82 -1.19
N THR A 249 8.42 9.64 -1.02
CA THR A 249 9.81 9.21 -1.18
C THR A 249 10.18 8.12 -0.19
N CYS A 250 9.86 8.28 1.09
CA CYS A 250 10.13 7.26 2.11
C CYS A 250 9.40 5.95 1.81
N ILE A 251 8.11 6.00 1.45
CA ILE A 251 7.33 4.81 1.08
C ILE A 251 7.97 4.10 -0.12
N CYS A 252 8.34 4.85 -1.16
CA CYS A 252 8.95 4.27 -2.35
C CYS A 252 10.33 3.67 -2.05
N MET A 253 11.14 4.28 -1.18
CA MET A 253 12.44 3.73 -0.77
C MET A 253 12.30 2.40 -0.01
N ILE A 254 11.32 2.30 0.90
CA ILE A 254 11.05 1.06 1.62
C ILE A 254 10.55 -0.02 0.65
N ASN A 255 9.62 0.33 -0.24
CA ASN A 255 9.11 -0.60 -1.25
C ASN A 255 10.20 -1.03 -2.25
N PHE A 256 11.13 -0.15 -2.60
CA PHE A 256 12.31 -0.49 -3.41
C PHE A 256 13.20 -1.51 -2.70
N ALA A 257 13.54 -1.27 -1.43
CA ALA A 257 14.37 -2.20 -0.66
C ALA A 257 13.70 -3.58 -0.53
N CYS A 258 12.40 -3.60 -0.22
CA CYS A 258 11.60 -4.81 -0.17
C CYS A 258 11.57 -5.53 -1.53
N ALA A 259 11.25 -4.83 -2.61
CA ALA A 259 11.21 -5.39 -3.97
C ALA A 259 12.55 -6.02 -4.38
N MET A 260 13.67 -5.36 -4.09
CA MET A 260 15.01 -5.89 -4.38
C MET A 260 15.30 -7.18 -3.59
N ILE A 261 14.94 -7.22 -2.31
CA ILE A 261 15.13 -8.43 -1.48
C ILE A 261 14.27 -9.58 -2.01
N PHE A 262 12.99 -9.35 -2.29
CA PHE A 262 12.11 -10.41 -2.78
C PHE A 262 12.48 -10.90 -4.19
N VAL A 263 12.97 -10.02 -5.08
CA VAL A 263 13.54 -10.44 -6.36
C VAL A 263 14.78 -11.31 -6.14
N TYR A 264 15.65 -10.95 -5.19
CA TYR A 264 16.81 -11.79 -4.86
C TYR A 264 16.38 -13.17 -4.33
N MET A 265 15.38 -13.22 -3.43
CA MET A 265 14.82 -14.47 -2.88
C MET A 265 14.15 -15.35 -3.94
N GLU A 266 13.77 -14.78 -5.08
CA GLU A 266 13.13 -15.49 -6.19
C GLU A 266 14.16 -16.21 -7.08
N PHE A 267 15.38 -15.68 -7.19
CA PHE A 267 16.46 -16.29 -7.99
C PHE A 267 17.46 -17.11 -7.16
N PHE A 268 17.63 -16.77 -5.88
CA PHE A 268 18.65 -17.37 -5.02
C PHE A 268 18.06 -17.82 -3.69
N GLN A 269 18.64 -18.86 -3.09
CA GLN A 269 18.31 -19.24 -1.72
C GLN A 269 18.90 -18.20 -0.75
N PRO A 270 18.06 -17.41 -0.04
CA PRO A 270 18.54 -16.34 0.80
C PRO A 270 19.09 -16.88 2.13
N PRO A 271 20.17 -16.30 2.68
CA PRO A 271 20.51 -16.54 4.08
C PRO A 271 19.40 -15.96 4.98
N ALA A 272 19.20 -16.55 6.17
CA ALA A 272 18.09 -16.18 7.06
C ALA A 272 17.98 -14.67 7.36
N CYS A 273 19.10 -13.95 7.45
CA CYS A 273 19.13 -12.49 7.64
C CYS A 273 18.35 -11.74 6.55
N PHE A 274 18.48 -12.15 5.29
CA PHE A 274 17.77 -11.52 4.17
C PHE A 274 16.26 -11.76 4.25
N VAL A 275 15.84 -12.94 4.72
CA VAL A 275 14.42 -13.27 4.92
C VAL A 275 13.80 -12.36 5.97
N TYR A 276 14.48 -12.20 7.12
CA TYR A 276 14.03 -11.28 8.18
C TYR A 276 13.99 -9.84 7.70
N LEU A 277 15.00 -9.40 6.95
CA LEU A 277 15.04 -8.06 6.38
C LEU A 277 13.92 -7.84 5.37
N GLY A 278 13.61 -8.84 4.54
CA GLY A 278 12.48 -8.83 3.62
C GLY A 278 11.16 -8.65 4.35
N HIS A 279 10.94 -9.41 5.43
CA HIS A 279 9.75 -9.26 6.28
C HIS A 279 9.64 -7.88 6.94
N ILE A 280 10.73 -7.38 7.52
CA ILE A 280 10.75 -6.07 8.18
C ILE A 280 10.47 -4.96 7.16
N THR A 281 11.12 -5.00 6.00
CA THR A 281 10.90 -3.98 4.95
C THR A 281 9.49 -4.06 4.38
N TRP A 282 8.91 -5.26 4.24
CA TRP A 282 7.52 -5.43 3.82
C TRP A 282 6.53 -4.88 4.87
N GLN A 283 6.74 -5.19 6.15
CA GLN A 283 5.94 -4.66 7.24
C GLN A 283 6.04 -3.14 7.32
N LEU A 284 7.26 -2.59 7.25
CA LEU A 284 7.49 -1.15 7.24
C LEU A 284 6.86 -0.49 6.01
N GLY A 285 6.88 -1.13 4.84
CA GLY A 285 6.29 -0.57 3.63
C GLY A 285 4.79 -0.30 3.78
N ASN A 286 4.09 -1.24 4.42
CA ASN A 286 2.66 -1.11 4.70
C ASN A 286 2.37 -0.33 6.00
N GLY A 287 3.27 -0.35 7.00
CA GLY A 287 3.03 0.27 8.32
C GLY A 287 3.46 1.72 8.43
N PHE A 288 4.52 2.11 7.72
CA PHE A 288 5.10 3.45 7.78
C PHE A 288 4.10 4.59 7.44
N PRO A 289 3.19 4.45 6.45
CA PRO A 289 2.26 5.53 6.13
C PRO A 289 1.35 5.92 7.30
N ALA A 290 0.88 4.99 8.14
CA ALA A 290 0.09 5.32 9.34
C ALA A 290 0.85 6.24 10.31
N PHE A 291 2.10 5.90 10.64
CA PHE A 291 2.92 6.77 11.48
C PHE A 291 3.10 8.15 10.85
N VAL A 292 3.33 8.21 9.54
CA VAL A 292 3.50 9.48 8.84
C VAL A 292 2.20 10.30 8.80
N TYR A 293 1.05 9.67 8.62
CA TYR A 293 -0.24 10.34 8.64
C TYR A 293 -0.50 11.01 9.99
N ILE A 294 -0.21 10.32 11.10
CA ILE A 294 -0.37 10.89 12.44
C ILE A 294 0.72 11.92 12.75
N LEU A 295 1.96 11.75 12.31
CA LEU A 295 3.08 12.61 12.73
C LEU A 295 3.29 13.84 11.84
N LEU A 296 3.00 13.76 10.54
CA LEU A 296 3.30 14.82 9.57
C LEU A 296 2.05 15.49 9.01
N ASN A 297 0.89 14.84 9.01
CA ASN A 297 -0.33 15.48 8.52
C ASN A 297 -1.02 16.29 9.63
N ARG A 298 -0.68 17.59 9.71
CA ARG A 298 -1.27 18.55 10.67
C ARG A 298 -2.80 18.54 10.70
N THR A 299 -3.44 18.19 9.59
CA THR A 299 -4.91 18.10 9.52
C THR A 299 -5.42 16.90 10.30
N ILE A 300 -4.80 15.73 10.08
CA ILE A 300 -5.13 14.50 10.80
C ILE A 300 -4.82 14.67 12.28
N GLN A 301 -3.65 15.22 12.64
CA GLN A 301 -3.28 15.53 14.03
C GLN A 301 -4.33 16.33 14.78
N LYS A 302 -4.81 17.43 14.19
CA LYS A 302 -5.83 18.28 14.81
C LYS A 302 -7.12 17.51 15.06
N GLU A 303 -7.54 16.69 14.11
CA GLU A 303 -8.76 15.89 14.22
C GLU A 303 -8.60 14.73 15.21
N VAL A 304 -7.45 14.06 15.25
CA VAL A 304 -7.15 13.00 16.23
C VAL A 304 -7.14 13.59 17.65
N LEU A 305 -6.53 14.76 17.87
CA LEU A 305 -6.54 15.44 19.17
C LEU A 305 -7.96 15.85 19.61
N LEU A 306 -8.83 16.20 18.66
CA LEU A 306 -10.25 16.46 18.94
C LEU A 306 -10.99 15.16 19.28
N LEU A 307 -10.72 14.06 18.58
CA LEU A 307 -11.33 12.75 18.82
C LEU A 307 -10.95 12.16 20.18
N LEU A 308 -9.68 12.27 20.55
CA LEU A 308 -9.14 11.85 21.85
C LEU A 308 -9.51 12.83 22.98
N ARG A 309 -10.36 13.84 22.71
CA ARG A 309 -10.80 14.89 23.65
C ARG A 309 -9.70 15.73 24.29
N PHE A 310 -8.45 15.63 23.82
CA PHE A 310 -7.34 16.48 24.26
C PHE A 310 -7.48 17.94 23.80
N ARG A 311 -8.43 18.25 22.90
CA ARG A 311 -8.73 19.62 22.46
C ARG A 311 -10.24 19.84 22.40
N LYS A 312 -10.73 21.00 22.85
CA LYS A 312 -12.15 21.39 22.70
C LYS A 312 -12.41 21.89 21.27
N PRO A 313 -13.58 21.59 20.66
CA PRO A 313 -13.94 22.13 19.35
C PRO A 313 -13.99 23.66 19.43
N VAL A 314 -13.33 24.32 18.48
CA VAL A 314 -13.37 25.79 18.37
C VAL A 314 -14.80 26.17 18.00
N LYS A 315 -15.50 26.87 18.90
CA LYS A 315 -16.83 27.41 18.62
C LYS A 315 -16.71 28.40 17.44
N PRO A 316 -17.58 28.31 16.41
CA PRO A 316 -17.62 29.34 15.39
C PRO A 316 -17.91 30.71 16.05
N PRO A 317 -17.31 31.81 15.56
CA PRO A 317 -17.58 33.12 16.11
C PRO A 317 -19.09 33.43 16.00
N PRO A 318 -19.68 34.10 17.01
CA PRO A 318 -21.11 34.42 16.98
C PRO A 318 -21.43 35.22 15.72
N THR A 319 -22.41 34.76 14.96
CA THR A 319 -22.95 35.49 13.83
C THR A 319 -23.67 36.72 14.37
N VAL A 320 -23.03 37.88 14.32
CA VAL A 320 -23.66 39.14 14.68
C VAL A 320 -24.65 39.49 13.56
N LEU A 321 -25.94 39.28 13.82
CA LEU A 321 -27.02 39.72 12.95
C LEU A 321 -27.17 41.23 13.13
N VAL A 322 -26.62 42.02 12.20
CA VAL A 322 -26.86 43.47 12.17
C VAL A 322 -28.17 43.69 11.41
N THR A 323 -29.28 43.86 12.13
CA THR A 323 -30.52 44.40 11.57
C THR A 323 -30.42 45.92 11.54
N SER A 324 -30.22 46.52 10.36
CA SER A 324 -30.46 47.95 10.19
C SER A 324 -31.94 48.19 9.86
N SER A 325 -32.61 48.95 10.72
CA SER A 325 -33.92 49.52 10.45
C SER A 325 -33.72 50.84 9.70
N SER A 326 -33.96 50.87 8.40
CA SER A 326 -34.37 52.09 7.70
C SER A 326 -34.97 51.74 6.34
N ALA A 327 -36.18 52.26 6.10
CA ALA A 327 -36.83 52.25 4.80
C ALA A 327 -35.90 52.80 3.70
N ASN A 328 -36.03 52.24 2.49
CA ASN A 328 -35.36 52.61 1.24
C ASN A 328 -33.84 52.31 1.08
N LYS A 329 -33.53 51.14 0.48
CA LYS A 329 -32.68 50.92 -0.72
C LYS A 329 -32.05 49.52 -0.70
N ARG A 330 -31.96 48.92 -1.90
CA ARG A 330 -31.30 47.66 -2.30
C ARG A 330 -30.53 46.91 -1.20
N THR A 331 -31.02 45.72 -0.88
CA THR A 331 -30.33 44.70 -0.10
C THR A 331 -29.05 44.27 -0.80
N VAL A 332 -27.91 44.82 -0.37
CA VAL A 332 -26.58 44.25 -0.64
C VAL A 332 -26.18 43.47 0.60
N LEU A 333 -26.07 42.15 0.46
CA LEU A 333 -25.57 41.26 1.51
C LEU A 333 -24.06 41.51 1.67
N ILE A 334 -23.67 42.45 2.53
CA ILE A 334 -22.26 42.64 2.88
C ILE A 334 -21.90 41.55 3.90
N MET A 335 -21.33 40.45 3.41
CA MET A 335 -20.56 39.55 4.28
C MET A 335 -19.33 40.32 4.76
N ALA A 336 -19.33 40.74 6.02
CA ALA A 336 -18.11 41.18 6.70
C ALA A 336 -17.18 39.98 6.88
N SER A 337 -16.45 39.63 5.81
CA SER A 337 -15.32 38.71 5.88
C SER A 337 -14.14 39.43 6.55
N SER A 338 -14.16 39.51 7.88
CA SER A 338 -12.92 39.70 8.66
C SER A 338 -12.29 38.34 8.98
N ALA A 339 -12.02 37.55 7.94
CA ALA A 339 -11.31 36.28 8.01
C ALA A 339 -10.30 36.15 6.86
N ALA A 340 -9.61 37.24 6.52
CA ALA A 340 -8.60 37.28 5.45
C ALA A 340 -7.14 37.33 5.96
N LYS A 341 -6.85 37.09 7.26
CA LYS A 341 -5.47 37.18 7.78
C LYS A 341 -4.98 36.04 8.68
N ALA A 342 -5.57 34.85 8.64
CA ALA A 342 -5.10 33.73 9.47
C ALA A 342 -5.08 32.36 8.76
N PHE A 343 -4.74 32.34 7.47
CA PHE A 343 -4.36 31.11 6.76
C PHE A 343 -3.04 31.32 6.01
N HIS A 344 -1.99 31.59 6.78
CA HIS A 344 -0.62 31.20 6.43
C HIS A 344 -0.06 30.46 7.65
N TRP A 345 0.75 29.43 7.39
CA TRP A 345 1.47 28.50 8.29
C TRP A 345 0.94 27.05 8.38
#